data_AF-X0TKV4-F1
#
_entry.id   AF-X0TKV4-F1
#
_cell.length_a   1.000
_cell.length_b   1.000
_cell.length_c   1.000
_cell.angle_alpha   90.00
_cell.angle_beta   90.00
_cell.angle_gamma   90.00
#
_symmetry.space_group_name_H-M   'P 1'
#
loop_
_entity.id
_entity.type
_entity.pdbx_description
1 polymer ?
#
loop_
_entity_poly.entity_id
_entity_poly.type
_entity_poly.pdbx_seq_one_letter_code
_entity_poly.pdbx_strand_id
1 'polypeptide(L)'
;ADEAHLDLEDERLWAFWPLLAPGEYASEIARCVDKLQELVARYEHVLLDHALQECGGDVSWLRTAFEELKRSGKYEVRERADKGLVLSRLLA
;
A
#
# COMPACT_ATOMS: atom_id res chain seq x y z
N ALA A 1 -14.93 -31.53 11.86
CA ALA A 1 -15.09 -30.47 10.86
C ALA A 1 -13.69 -29.96 10.59
N ASP A 2 -13.21 -30.12 9.36
CA ASP A 2 -11.87 -29.65 8.97
C ASP A 2 -11.76 -28.15 9.25
N GLU A 3 -10.86 -27.78 10.16
CA GLU A 3 -10.42 -26.39 10.28
C GLU A 3 -9.60 -26.09 9.03
N ALA A 4 -10.21 -25.40 8.08
CA ALA A 4 -9.48 -24.79 6.98
C ALA A 4 -8.58 -23.71 7.60
N HIS A 5 -7.35 -24.07 7.94
CA HIS A 5 -6.29 -23.10 8.16
C HIS A 5 -6.01 -22.43 6.82
N LEU A 6 -6.72 -21.33 6.57
CA LEU A 6 -6.40 -20.41 5.49
C LEU A 6 -5.02 -19.85 5.81
N ASP A 7 -4.06 -20.22 4.98
CA ASP A 7 -2.73 -19.64 5.01
C ASP A 7 -2.83 -18.20 4.53
N LEU A 8 -2.83 -17.27 5.49
CA LEU A 8 -2.96 -15.83 5.24
C LEU A 8 -1.78 -15.26 4.43
N GLU A 9 -0.71 -16.04 4.29
CA GLU A 9 0.47 -15.70 3.50
C GLU A 9 0.32 -16.08 2.00
N ASP A 10 -0.77 -16.74 1.58
CA ASP A 10 -1.01 -17.04 0.16
C ASP A 10 -1.40 -15.76 -0.62
N GLU A 11 -0.47 -15.28 -1.46
CA GLU A 11 -0.65 -14.11 -2.34
C GLU A 11 -1.93 -14.20 -3.21
N ARG A 12 -2.44 -15.39 -3.51
CA ARG A 12 -3.68 -15.58 -4.29
C ARG A 12 -4.93 -15.15 -3.53
N LEU A 13 -4.86 -15.13 -2.20
CA LEU A 13 -5.96 -14.70 -1.34
C LEU A 13 -6.01 -13.17 -1.18
N TRP A 14 -5.00 -12.45 -1.63
CA TRP A 14 -4.89 -11.00 -1.42
C TRP A 14 -6.13 -10.23 -1.90
N ALA A 15 -6.67 -10.58 -3.08
CA ALA A 15 -7.89 -9.97 -3.61
C ALA A 15 -9.15 -10.22 -2.74
N PHE A 16 -9.11 -11.23 -1.87
CA PHE A 16 -10.21 -11.63 -1.00
C PHE A 16 -10.02 -11.18 0.45
N TRP A 17 -8.85 -10.66 0.84
CA TRP A 17 -8.61 -10.14 2.19
C TRP A 17 -9.67 -9.13 2.67
N PRO A 18 -10.16 -8.19 1.84
CA PRO A 18 -11.25 -7.30 2.24
C PRO A 18 -12.52 -8.04 2.67
N LEU A 19 -12.73 -9.27 2.19
CA LEU A 19 -13.90 -10.10 2.48
C LEU A 19 -13.62 -11.10 3.61
N LEU A 20 -12.41 -11.66 3.66
CA LEU A 20 -12.00 -12.66 4.64
C LEU A 20 -11.71 -12.06 6.01
N ALA A 21 -11.02 -10.92 6.04
CA ALA A 21 -10.59 -10.24 7.26
C ALA A 21 -10.69 -8.71 7.10
N PRO A 22 -11.91 -8.14 6.97
CA PRO A 22 -12.12 -6.72 6.66
C PRO A 22 -11.47 -5.77 7.68
N GLY A 23 -11.49 -6.14 8.96
CA GLY A 23 -10.88 -5.33 10.03
C GLY A 23 -9.36 -5.27 9.90
N GLU A 24 -8.70 -6.42 9.76
CA GLU A 24 -7.24 -6.51 9.60
C GLU A 24 -6.79 -5.84 8.30
N TYR A 25 -7.50 -6.09 7.19
CA TYR A 25 -7.26 -5.42 5.92
C TYR A 25 -7.32 -3.89 6.06
N ALA A 26 -8.38 -3.36 6.68
CA ALA A 26 -8.54 -1.92 6.86
C ALA A 26 -7.43 -1.33 7.76
N SER A 27 -7.08 -2.03 8.84
CA SER A 27 -5.99 -1.60 9.74
C SER A 27 -4.63 -1.59 9.06
N GLU A 28 -4.30 -2.62 8.27
CA GLU A 28 -3.01 -2.69 7.57
C GLU A 28 -2.90 -1.65 6.45
N ILE A 29 -3.99 -1.42 5.70
CA ILE A 29 -4.03 -0.34 4.71
C ILE A 29 -3.88 1.01 5.37
N ALA A 30 -4.61 1.29 6.46
CA ALA A 30 -4.50 2.55 7.19
C ALA A 30 -3.07 2.79 7.69
N ARG A 31 -2.44 1.76 8.28
CA ARG A 31 -1.04 1.81 8.72
C ARG A 31 -0.08 2.14 7.58
N CYS A 32 -0.26 1.52 6.41
CA CYS A 32 0.57 1.79 5.23
C CYS A 32 0.35 3.21 4.69
N VAL A 33 -0.91 3.64 4.61
CA VAL A 33 -1.28 5.00 4.18
C VAL A 33 -0.62 6.05 5.08
N ASP A 34 -0.72 5.90 6.40
CA ASP A 34 -0.16 6.86 7.35
C ASP A 34 1.37 6.98 7.20
N LYS A 35 2.08 5.85 7.13
CA LYS A 35 3.54 5.85 6.90
C LYS A 35 3.92 6.50 5.57
N LEU A 36 3.16 6.24 4.50
CA LEU A 36 3.42 6.85 3.20
C LEU A 36 3.19 8.35 3.21
N GLN A 37 2.18 8.84 3.92
CA GLN A 37 1.96 10.27 4.10
C GLN A 37 3.12 10.93 4.84
N GLU A 38 3.65 10.28 5.87
CA GLU A 38 4.86 10.76 6.57
C GLU A 38 6.08 10.80 5.63
N LEU A 39 6.27 9.78 4.80
CA LEU A 39 7.36 9.75 3.82
C LEU A 39 7.21 10.86 2.78
N VAL A 40 6.03 11.03 2.19
CA VAL A 40 5.77 12.10 1.20
C VAL A 40 5.84 13.50 1.83
N ALA A 41 5.63 13.64 3.14
CA ALA A 41 5.86 14.90 3.84
C ALA A 41 7.35 15.26 3.95
N ARG A 42 8.23 14.25 4.01
CA ARG A 42 9.70 14.43 4.09
C ARG A 42 10.37 14.48 2.72
N TYR A 43 9.83 13.74 1.76
CA TYR A 43 10.36 13.61 0.41
C TYR A 43 9.34 14.11 -0.61
N GLU A 44 9.77 14.94 -1.55
CA GLU A 44 8.90 15.46 -2.63
C GLU A 44 8.24 14.32 -3.44
N HIS A 45 8.95 13.20 -3.58
CA HIS A 45 8.51 11.99 -4.25
C HIS A 45 8.94 10.75 -3.46
N VAL A 46 8.10 9.72 -3.45
CA VAL A 46 8.37 8.43 -2.80
C VAL A 46 8.27 7.31 -3.83
N LEU A 47 9.34 6.54 -4.01
CA LEU A 47 9.37 5.34 -4.84
C LEU A 47 8.79 4.15 -4.06
N LEU A 48 8.14 3.21 -4.75
CA LEU A 48 7.65 1.98 -4.11
C LEU A 48 8.76 1.19 -3.40
N ASP A 49 9.93 1.06 -4.03
CA ASP A 49 11.06 0.34 -3.44
C ASP A 49 11.57 1.03 -2.16
N HIS A 50 11.57 2.37 -2.14
CA HIS A 50 11.94 3.14 -0.95
C HIS A 50 10.86 2.98 0.13
N ALA A 51 9.58 3.03 -0.23
CA ALA A 51 8.50 2.76 0.69
C ALA A 51 8.58 1.34 1.28
N LEU A 52 8.97 0.34 0.49
CA LEU A 52 9.16 -1.04 0.96
C LEU A 52 10.29 -1.13 2.00
N GLN A 53 11.39 -0.43 1.76
CA GLN A 53 12.52 -0.36 2.70
C GLN A 53 12.16 0.33 4.02
N GLU A 54 11.41 1.44 3.95
CA GLU A 54 11.09 2.27 5.13
C GLU A 54 9.87 1.74 5.91
N CYS A 55 8.82 1.31 5.21
CA CYS A 55 7.56 0.89 5.85
C CYS A 55 7.59 -0.56 6.32
N GLY A 56 8.40 -1.39 5.66
CA GLY A 56 8.38 -2.85 5.77
C GLY A 56 7.04 -3.46 5.32
N GLY A 57 7.00 -4.79 5.22
CA GLY A 57 5.79 -5.54 4.90
C GLY A 57 5.69 -5.97 3.44
N ASP A 58 4.52 -6.48 3.07
CA ASP A 58 4.23 -6.98 1.71
C ASP A 58 4.05 -5.84 0.70
N VAL A 59 4.61 -6.02 -0.50
CA VAL A 59 4.52 -5.05 -1.60
C VAL A 59 3.07 -4.74 -2.00
N SER A 60 2.16 -5.69 -1.83
CA SER A 60 0.75 -5.59 -2.16
C SER A 60 0.05 -4.57 -1.27
N TRP A 61 0.37 -4.55 0.04
CA TRP A 61 -0.16 -3.54 0.96
C TRP A 61 0.23 -2.12 0.57
N LEU A 62 1.51 -1.93 0.22
CA LEU A 62 2.03 -0.64 -0.20
C LEU A 62 1.43 -0.20 -1.55
N ARG A 63 1.30 -1.11 -2.52
CA ARG A 63 0.65 -0.82 -3.81
C ARG A 63 -0.79 -0.34 -3.62
N THR A 64 -1.53 -0.98 -2.72
CA THR A 64 -2.91 -0.56 -2.44
C THR A 64 -2.96 0.75 -1.70
N ALA A 65 -2.06 0.98 -0.75
CA ALA A 65 -1.97 2.27 -0.08
C ALA A 65 -1.62 3.42 -1.06
N PHE A 66 -0.77 3.17 -2.07
CA PHE A 66 -0.52 4.13 -3.16
C PHE A 66 -1.83 4.47 -3.91
N GLU A 67 -2.62 3.46 -4.27
CA GLU A 67 -3.91 3.67 -4.95
C GLU A 67 -4.95 4.36 -4.06
N GLU A 68 -5.02 4.05 -2.77
CA GLU A 68 -5.89 4.78 -1.82
C GLU A 68 -5.49 6.27 -1.70
N LEU A 69 -4.19 6.55 -1.62
CA LEU A 69 -3.69 7.92 -1.60
C LEU A 69 -4.02 8.65 -2.91
N LYS A 70 -3.88 8.01 -4.06
CA LYS A 70 -4.30 8.55 -5.36
C LYS A 70 -5.80 8.87 -5.39
N ARG A 71 -6.65 7.96 -4.89
CA ARG A 71 -8.11 8.15 -4.81
C ARG A 71 -8.53 9.34 -3.95
N SER A 72 -7.72 9.70 -2.94
CA SER A 72 -7.99 10.90 -2.13
C SER A 72 -7.91 12.22 -2.92
N GLY A 73 -7.36 12.20 -4.14
CA GLY A 73 -7.21 13.38 -5.00
C GLY A 73 -6.10 14.34 -4.58
N LYS A 74 -5.39 14.05 -3.48
CA LYS A 74 -4.26 14.87 -2.97
C LYS A 74 -2.89 14.41 -3.47
N TYR A 75 -2.84 13.24 -4.09
CA TYR A 75 -1.61 12.58 -4.51
C TYR A 75 -1.73 12.08 -5.95
N GLU A 76 -0.60 11.95 -6.60
CA GLU A 76 -0.45 11.34 -7.91
C GLU A 76 0.45 10.11 -7.81
N VAL A 77 0.05 9.05 -8.50
CA VAL A 77 0.86 7.84 -8.67
C VAL A 77 1.19 7.68 -10.15
N ARG A 78 2.49 7.68 -10.47
CA ARG A 78 3.01 7.50 -11.83
C ARG A 78 3.83 6.23 -11.90
N GLU A 79 3.74 5.53 -13.03
CA GLU A 79 4.62 4.41 -13.35
C GLU A 79 5.77 4.88 -14.22
N ARG A 80 7.00 4.50 -13.86
CA ARG A 80 8.23 4.82 -14.58
C ARG A 80 8.98 3.54 -14.90
N ALA A 81 9.43 3.42 -16.15
CA ALA A 81 10.18 2.24 -16.61
C ALA A 81 11.48 2.00 -15.81
N ASP A 82 12.13 3.06 -15.32
CA ASP A 82 13.41 3.01 -14.61
C ASP A 82 13.29 2.90 -13.08
N LYS A 83 12.13 3.23 -12.51
CA LYS A 83 11.95 3.40 -11.06
C LYS A 83 10.68 2.78 -10.48
N GLY A 84 9.87 2.10 -11.31
CA GLY A 84 8.59 1.53 -10.89
C GLY A 84 7.56 2.60 -10.52
N LEU A 85 6.78 2.34 -9.47
CA LEU A 85 5.73 3.24 -9.00
C LEU A 85 6.29 4.39 -8.17
N VAL A 86 5.84 5.61 -8.48
CA VAL A 86 6.25 6.85 -7.82
C VAL A 86 5.02 7.58 -7.31
N LEU A 87 4.98 7.83 -6.01
CA LEU A 87 3.96 8.63 -5.32
C LEU A 87 4.47 10.05 -5.13
N SER A 88 3.64 11.04 -5.46
CA SER A 88 3.96 12.47 -5.33
C SER A 88 2.75 13.22 -4.77
N ARG A 89 3.00 14.31 -4.05
CA ARG A 89 1.92 15.21 -3.60
C ARG A 89 1.51 16.15 -4.74
N LEU A 90 0.22 16.31 -4.96
CA LEU A 90 -0.29 17.35 -5.85
C LEU A 90 -0.20 18.69 -5.10
N LEU A 91 0.55 19.63 -5.65
CA LEU A 91 0.54 21.02 -5.16
C LEU A 91 -0.80 21.63 -5.58
N ALA A 92 -1.59 22.06 -4.59
CA ALA A 92 -2.84 22.79 -4.81
C ALA A 92 -2.59 24.19 -5.39
#